data_AF-A0A4Z0V0G4-F1
#
_entry.id   AF-A0A4Z0V0G4-F1
#
_cell.length_a   1.000
_cell.length_b   1.000
_cell.length_c   1.000
_cell.angle_alpha   90.00
_cell.angle_beta   90.00
_cell.angle_gamma   90.00
#
_symmetry.space_group_name_H-M   'P 1'
#
loop_
_entity.id
_entity.type
_entity.pdbx_description
1 polymer ?
#
loop_
_entity_poly.entity_id
_entity_poly.type
_entity_poly.pdbx_seq_one_letter_code
_entity_poly.pdbx_strand_id
1 'polypeptide(L)' 'MKREDAQTATGLSLPVIVFVVFLTLRLAGVISWSWWWVTSPLWIVAALIVAITILYVAVFAYRYLKHKRKRKRN' A
#
# COMPACT_ATOMS: atom_id res chain seq x y z
N MET A 1 27.93 -30.46 -16.53
CA MET A 1 27.29 -29.48 -15.64
C MET A 1 25.90 -29.18 -16.18
N LYS A 2 24.85 -29.74 -15.56
CA LYS A 2 23.45 -29.54 -15.98
C LYS A 2 23.00 -28.20 -15.40
N ARG A 3 22.73 -27.21 -16.25
CA ARG A 3 22.11 -25.96 -15.81
C ARG A 3 20.63 -26.26 -15.67
N GLU A 4 20.16 -26.32 -14.43
CA GLU A 4 18.75 -26.38 -14.14
C GLU A 4 18.26 -24.94 -14.25
N ASP A 5 17.64 -24.61 -15.38
CA ASP A 5 16.90 -23.36 -15.53
C ASP A 5 15.79 -23.40 -14.48
N ALA A 6 16.01 -22.68 -13.37
CA ALA A 6 14.99 -22.47 -12.37
C ALA A 6 13.82 -21.79 -13.07
N GLN A 7 12.81 -22.58 -13.44
CA GLN A 7 11.51 -22.09 -13.85
C GLN A 7 11.01 -21.21 -12.71
N THR A 8 11.25 -19.91 -12.84
CA THR A 8 10.69 -18.91 -11.96
C THR A 8 9.23 -18.91 -12.30
N ALA A 9 8.48 -19.81 -11.66
CA ALA A 9 7.04 -19.82 -11.75
C ALA A 9 6.59 -18.45 -11.28
N THR A 10 6.27 -17.58 -12.24
CA THR A 10 5.48 -16.37 -12.03
C THR A 10 4.09 -16.82 -11.60
N GLY A 11 4.01 -17.38 -10.40
CA GLY A 11 2.75 -17.61 -9.71
C GLY A 11 2.08 -16.26 -9.59
N LEU A 12 0.81 -16.20 -10.00
CA LEU A 12 -0.02 -15.02 -9.80
C LEU A 12 0.15 -14.57 -8.36
N SER A 13 0.66 -13.36 -8.17
CA SER A 13 0.95 -12.85 -6.85
C SER A 13 -0.35 -12.85 -6.05
N LEU A 14 -0.30 -13.34 -4.80
CA LEU A 14 -1.45 -13.41 -3.90
C LEU A 14 -2.34 -12.15 -3.90
N PRO A 15 -1.82 -10.91 -4.02
CA PRO A 15 -2.66 -9.70 -4.11
C PRO A 15 -3.60 -9.70 -5.32
N VAL A 16 -3.16 -10.22 -6.47
CA VAL A 16 -3.95 -10.26 -7.70
C VAL A 16 -5.10 -11.26 -7.56
N ILE A 17 -4.84 -12.42 -6.96
CA ILE A 17 -5.88 -13.44 -6.72
C ILE A 17 -6.93 -12.89 -5.76
N VAL A 18 -6.50 -12.26 -4.65
CA VAL A 18 -7.44 -11.64 -3.69
C VAL A 18 -8.26 -10.55 -4.37
N PHE A 19 -7.65 -9.68 -5.19
CA PHE A 19 -8.36 -8.65 -5.95
C PHE A 19 -9.42 -9.25 -6.90
N VAL A 20 -9.06 -10.28 -7.67
CA VAL A 20 -9.97 -10.93 -8.63
C VAL A 20 -11.11 -11.65 -7.90
N VAL A 21 -10.87 -12.31 -6.77
CA VAL A 21 -11.91 -12.97 -5.95
C VAL A 21 -12.91 -11.94 -5.41
N PHE A 22 -12.45 -10.80 -4.89
CA PHE A 22 -13.36 -9.73 -4.46
C PHE A 22 -14.15 -9.12 -5.63
N LEU A 23 -13.55 -9.03 -6.82
CA LEU A 23 -14.20 -8.55 -8.03
C LEU A 23 -15.29 -9.51 -8.53
N THR A 24 -15.01 -10.82 -8.57
CA THR A 24 -15.96 -11.82 -9.05
C THR A 24 -17.14 -12.02 -8.10
N LEU A 25 -16.94 -11.99 -6.79
CA LEU A 25 -18.03 -12.07 -5.81
C LEU A 25 -19.05 -10.93 -5.97
N ARG A 26 -18.60 -9.74 -6.38
CA ARG A 26 -19.50 -8.62 -6.65
C ARG A 26 -20.28 -8.78 -7.95
N LEU A 27 -19.62 -9.25 -9.01
CA LEU A 27 -20.29 -9.49 -10.28
C LEU A 27 -21.29 -10.65 -10.19
N ALA A 28 -21.02 -11.61 -9.31
CA ALA A 28 -21.92 -12.72 -9.00
C ALA A 28 -23.20 -12.28 -8.26
N GLY A 29 -23.36 -11.00 -7.89
CA GLY A 29 -24.60 -10.46 -7.33
C GLY A 29 -24.95 -10.99 -5.93
N VAL A 30 -24.04 -11.70 -5.28
CA VAL A 30 -24.25 -12.31 -3.94
C VAL A 30 -24.37 -11.24 -2.85
N ILE A 31 -23.85 -10.03 -3.10
CA ILE A 31 -23.84 -8.93 -2.12
C ILE A 31 -24.16 -7.60 -2.83
N SER A 32 -25.28 -6.97 -2.50
CA SER A 32 -25.74 -5.65 -3.01
C SER A 32 -24.99 -4.45 -2.41
N TRP A 33 -23.83 -4.69 -1.82
CA TRP A 33 -23.18 -3.72 -0.95
C TRP A 33 -22.51 -2.56 -1.70
N SER A 34 -22.31 -1.47 -0.96
CA SER A 34 -21.74 -0.23 -1.49
C SER A 34 -20.33 -0.42 -2.07
N TRP A 35 -20.02 0.36 -3.12
CA TRP A 35 -18.75 0.21 -3.85
C TRP A 35 -17.50 0.40 -2.99
N TRP A 36 -17.65 1.13 -1.89
CA TRP A 36 -16.64 1.37 -0.87
C TRP A 36 -15.97 0.10 -0.32
N TRP A 37 -16.72 -0.99 -0.10
CA TRP A 37 -16.16 -2.22 0.46
C TRP A 37 -15.38 -3.07 -0.54
N VAL A 38 -15.73 -3.03 -1.82
CA VAL A 38 -14.95 -3.72 -2.86
C VAL A 38 -13.60 -3.05 -3.06
N THR A 39 -13.52 -1.76 -2.83
CA THR A 39 -12.26 -1.02 -2.81
C THR A 39 -11.53 -1.13 -1.47
N SER A 40 -12.06 -1.78 -0.43
CA SER A 40 -11.45 -1.84 0.90
C SER A 40 -9.98 -2.30 0.87
N PRO A 41 -9.58 -3.32 0.09
CA PRO A 41 -8.16 -3.68 -0.05
C PRO A 41 -7.30 -2.53 -0.62
N LEU A 42 -7.85 -1.77 -1.57
CA LEU A 42 -7.20 -0.60 -2.16
C LEU A 42 -7.10 0.54 -1.12
N TRP A 43 -8.12 0.76 -0.31
CA TRP A 43 -8.13 1.75 0.77
C TRP A 43 -7.14 1.42 1.87
N ILE A 44 -6.96 0.14 2.22
CA ILE A 44 -5.94 -0.27 3.20
C ILE A 44 -4.54 0.11 2.71
N VAL A 45 -4.24 -0.16 1.43
CA VAL A 45 -2.96 0.24 0.82
C VAL A 45 -2.82 1.75 0.75
N ALA A 46 -3.88 2.47 0.33
CA ALA A 46 -3.86 3.94 0.25
C ALA A 46 -3.67 4.59 1.64
N ALA A 47 -4.37 4.10 2.67
CA ALA A 47 -4.25 4.58 4.03
C ALA A 47 -2.84 4.36 4.59
N LEU A 48 -2.22 3.22 4.30
CA LEU A 48 -0.84 2.94 4.69
C LEU A 48 0.14 3.92 4.05
N ILE A 49 0.00 4.21 2.75
CA ILE A 49 0.84 5.18 2.05
C ILE A 49 0.70 6.57 2.68
N VAL A 50 -0.54 7.03 2.89
CA VAL A 50 -0.83 8.33 3.50
C VAL A 50 -0.21 8.44 4.90
N ALA A 51 -0.35 7.40 5.73
CA ALA A 51 0.23 7.38 7.07
C ALA A 51 1.76 7.51 7.03
N ILE A 52 2.44 6.79 6.12
CA ILE A 52 3.89 6.87 5.94
C ILE A 52 4.30 8.27 5.48
N THR A 53 3.58 8.86 4.52
CA THR A 53 3.87 10.22 4.02
C THR A 53 3.76 11.26 5.14
N ILE A 54 2.71 11.19 5.96
CA ILE A 54 2.51 12.10 7.09
C ILE A 54 3.66 11.96 8.09
N LEU A 55 4.04 10.72 8.44
CA LEU A 55 5.15 10.47 9.36
C LEU A 55 6.46 11.04 8.81
N TYR A 56 6.73 10.82 7.51
CA TYR A 56 7.93 11.32 6.85
C TYR A 56 8.00 12.86 6.88
N VAL A 57 6.90 13.53 6.53
CA VAL A 57 6.80 14.99 6.55
C VAL A 57 6.93 15.52 7.98
N ALA A 58 6.30 14.87 8.97
CA ALA A 58 6.39 15.26 10.37
C ALA A 58 7.83 15.14 10.89
N VAL A 59 8.53 14.05 10.58
CA VAL A 59 9.95 13.86 10.94
C VAL A 59 10.81 14.90 10.23
N PHE A 60 10.62 15.11 8.94
CA PHE A 60 11.37 16.10 8.17
C PHE A 60 11.17 17.51 8.72
N ALA A 61 9.92 17.91 8.98
CA ALA A 61 9.58 19.19 9.58
C ALA A 61 10.17 19.33 10.98
N TYR A 62 10.09 18.30 11.82
CA TYR A 62 10.73 18.30 13.14
C TYR A 62 12.24 18.51 13.03
N ARG A 63 12.91 17.82 12.10
CA ARG A 63 14.35 18.00 11.83
C ARG A 63 14.65 19.41 11.32
N TYR A 64 13.84 19.93 10.41
CA TYR A 64 14.00 21.28 9.85
C TYR A 64 13.82 22.37 10.92
N LEU A 65 12.78 22.26 11.74
CA LEU A 65 12.53 23.18 12.86
C LEU A 65 13.61 23.08 13.93
N LYS A 66 14.09 21.88 14.25
CA LYS A 66 15.23 21.67 15.17
C LYS A 66 16.49 22.35 14.64
N HIS A 67 16.74 22.30 13.34
CA HIS A 67 17.89 22.94 12.72
C HIS A 67 17.78 24.47 12.76
N LYS A 68 16.60 25.03 12.46
CA LYS A 68 16.39 26.48 12.45
C LYS A 68 16.44 27.10 13.86
N ARG A 69 16.04 26.35 14.90
CA ARG A 69 16.10 26.84 16.31
C ARG A 69 17.52 27.14 16.79
N LYS A 70 18.54 26.43 16.28
CA LYS A 70 19.94 26.68 16.70
C LYS A 70 20.53 27.98 16.13
N ARG A 71 20.03 28.49 15.00
CA ARG A 71 20.53 29.73 14.40
C ARG A 71 20.02 31.01 15.05
N LYS A 72 18.96 30.96 15.84
CA LYS A 72 18.33 32.15 16.43
C LYS A 72 18.81 32.45 17.87
N ARG A 73 19.86 31.78 18.34
CA ARG A 73 20.37 31.84 19.72
C ARG A 73 21.88 32.17 19.83
N ASN A 74 22.54 32.43 18.70
CA ASN A 74 23.81 33.13 18.61
C ASN A 74 23.55 34.46 17.90
#